data_AF-A0A7Y0PN22-F1
#
_entry.id   AF-A0A7Y0PN22-F1
#
_cell.length_a   1.000
_cell.length_b   1.000
_cell.length_c   1.000
_cell.angle_alpha   90.00
_cell.angle_beta   90.00
_cell.angle_gamma   90.00
#
_symmetry.space_group_name_H-M   'P 1'
#
loop_
_entity.id
_entity.type
_entity.pdbx_description
1 polymer ?
#
loop_
_entity_poly.entity_id
_entity_poly.type
_entity_poly.pdbx_seq_one_letter_code
_entity_poly.pdbx_strand_id
1 'polypeptide(L)'
;MSLLDVYLQKNEKKRYDVYKQTGLSQQVLSAVNKKKVSSYSVKTIQAIAQTVAKTEGKVLDELLQLEKENAYFEVFNTEDLLLAFANKESHILIKEEYKKEIEELAKTQLSETETLGLELGSAGTIYILSEIFYQLVLKLSNKNKDQKKLENDLRKYKIKKHNEKEYLLYFKHLDY
;
A
#
# COMPACT_ATOMS: atom_id res chain seq x y z
N MET A 1 -8.53 -6.91 -0.47
CA MET A 1 -9.06 -7.52 -1.72
C MET A 1 -7.89 -7.93 -2.58
N SER A 2 -8.02 -9.00 -3.38
CA SER A 2 -6.94 -9.39 -4.29
C SER A 2 -6.79 -8.42 -5.46
N LEU A 3 -5.57 -8.27 -5.96
CA LEU A 3 -5.27 -7.56 -7.20
C LEU A 3 -6.22 -7.91 -8.35
N LEU A 4 -6.49 -9.21 -8.54
CA LEU A 4 -7.41 -9.70 -9.58
C LEU A 4 -8.85 -9.24 -9.34
N ASP A 5 -9.31 -9.20 -8.09
CA ASP A 5 -10.66 -8.72 -7.77
C ASP A 5 -10.81 -7.23 -8.05
N VAL A 6 -9.79 -6.46 -7.65
CA VAL A 6 -9.74 -5.02 -7.92
C VAL A 6 -9.78 -4.77 -9.43
N TYR A 7 -8.98 -5.51 -10.19
CA TYR A 7 -8.97 -5.40 -11.65
C TYR A 7 -10.32 -5.73 -12.29
N LEU A 8 -10.93 -6.85 -11.89
CA LEU A 8 -12.24 -7.27 -12.43
C LEU A 8 -13.33 -6.26 -12.07
N GLN A 9 -13.35 -5.75 -10.84
CA GLN A 9 -14.31 -4.73 -10.43
C GLN A 9 -14.14 -3.41 -11.18
N LYS A 10 -12.90 -2.97 -11.45
CA LYS A 10 -12.63 -1.79 -12.30
C LYS A 10 -13.21 -1.93 -13.71
N ASN A 11 -13.45 -3.16 -14.18
CA ASN A 11 -14.06 -3.47 -15.47
C ASN A 11 -15.52 -3.97 -15.34
N GLU A 12 -16.17 -3.75 -14.18
CA GLU A 12 -17.55 -4.18 -13.91
C GLU A 12 -17.79 -5.69 -14.06
N LYS A 13 -16.74 -6.49 -13.86
CA LYS A 13 -16.78 -7.96 -13.91
C LYS A 13 -16.52 -8.57 -12.53
N LYS A 14 -16.94 -9.82 -12.39
CA LYS A 14 -16.65 -10.70 -11.26
C LYS A 14 -15.98 -11.96 -11.77
N ARG A 15 -15.33 -12.72 -10.88
CA ARG A 15 -14.75 -14.03 -11.20
C ARG A 15 -15.77 -15.01 -11.77
N TYR A 16 -17.02 -14.88 -11.33
CA TYR A 16 -18.12 -15.66 -11.86
C TYR A 16 -18.31 -15.43 -13.36
N ASP A 17 -18.13 -14.20 -13.85
CA ASP A 17 -18.23 -13.88 -15.28
C ASP A 17 -17.09 -14.54 -16.07
N VAL A 18 -15.87 -14.53 -15.51
CA VAL A 18 -14.72 -15.22 -16.10
C VAL A 18 -14.99 -16.72 -16.22
N TYR A 19 -15.50 -17.35 -15.16
CA TYR A 19 -15.88 -18.76 -15.17
C TYR A 19 -16.98 -19.03 -16.22
N LYS A 20 -18.02 -18.20 -16.26
CA LYS A 20 -19.16 -18.38 -17.17
C LYS A 20 -18.75 -18.25 -18.64
N GLN A 21 -17.82 -17.35 -18.97
CA GLN A 21 -17.39 -17.14 -20.36
C GLN A 21 -16.29 -18.10 -20.82
N THR A 22 -15.40 -18.54 -19.93
CA THR A 22 -14.16 -19.23 -20.32
C THR A 22 -14.02 -20.64 -19.74
N GLY A 23 -14.88 -21.01 -18.79
CA GLY A 23 -14.79 -22.28 -18.06
C GLY A 23 -13.66 -22.33 -17.03
N LEU A 24 -12.88 -21.25 -16.84
CA LEU A 24 -11.77 -21.23 -15.89
C LEU A 24 -12.28 -21.26 -14.45
N SER A 25 -11.90 -22.30 -13.68
CA SER A 25 -12.47 -22.52 -12.35
C SER A 25 -12.16 -21.39 -11.37
N GLN A 26 -13.08 -21.16 -10.43
CA GLN A 26 -12.87 -20.16 -9.37
C GLN A 26 -11.68 -20.49 -8.47
N GLN A 27 -11.32 -21.78 -8.34
CA GLN A 27 -10.14 -22.21 -7.58
C GLN A 27 -8.85 -21.73 -8.25
N VAL A 28 -8.75 -21.85 -9.59
CA VAL A 28 -7.62 -21.34 -10.36
C VAL A 28 -7.53 -19.81 -10.22
N LEU A 29 -8.65 -19.10 -10.39
CA LEU A 29 -8.71 -17.64 -10.21
C LEU A 29 -8.36 -17.19 -8.78
N SER A 30 -8.66 -18.02 -7.77
CA SER A 30 -8.30 -17.74 -6.38
C SER A 30 -6.83 -18.01 -6.08
N ALA A 31 -6.20 -18.97 -6.78
CA ALA A 31 -4.79 -19.31 -6.59
C ALA A 31 -3.84 -18.22 -7.11
N VAL A 32 -4.23 -17.49 -8.17
CA VAL A 32 -3.43 -16.38 -8.72
C VAL A 32 -3.43 -15.13 -7.84
N ASN A 33 -4.41 -14.97 -6.94
CA ASN A 33 -4.46 -13.83 -6.01
C ASN A 33 -3.23 -13.64 -5.15
N LYS A 34 -2.59 -14.75 -4.75
CA LYS A 34 -1.49 -14.73 -3.79
C LYS A 34 -0.13 -14.56 -4.46
N LYS A 35 -0.11 -14.37 -5.78
CA LYS A 35 1.10 -14.40 -6.58
C LYS A 35 1.23 -13.13 -7.41
N LYS A 36 2.47 -12.82 -7.79
CA LYS A 36 2.78 -11.71 -8.70
C LYS A 36 2.13 -11.93 -10.06
N VAL A 37 1.78 -10.86 -10.77
CA VAL A 37 1.20 -10.90 -12.12
C VAL A 37 2.08 -11.70 -13.08
N SER A 38 3.40 -11.61 -12.94
CA SER A 38 4.38 -12.40 -13.72
C SER A 38 4.26 -13.92 -13.58
N SER A 39 3.58 -14.41 -12.54
CA SER A 39 3.32 -15.84 -12.33
C SER A 39 1.99 -16.32 -12.92
N TYR A 40 1.19 -15.41 -13.49
CA TYR A 40 -0.10 -15.74 -14.05
C TYR A 40 0.13 -16.56 -15.32
N SER A 41 -0.62 -17.65 -15.46
CA SER A 41 -0.52 -18.45 -16.68
C SER A 41 -1.07 -17.67 -17.88
N VAL A 42 -0.52 -17.92 -19.07
CA VAL A 42 -1.02 -17.34 -20.32
C VAL A 42 -2.53 -17.60 -20.48
N LYS A 43 -2.99 -18.80 -20.14
CA LYS A 43 -4.42 -19.16 -20.15
C LYS A 43 -5.26 -18.29 -19.21
N THR A 44 -4.73 -17.93 -18.05
CA THR A 44 -5.39 -17.03 -17.10
C THR A 44 -5.54 -15.64 -17.70
N ILE A 45 -4.48 -15.09 -18.29
CA ILE A 45 -4.51 -13.77 -18.94
C ILE A 45 -5.49 -13.76 -20.11
N GLN A 46 -5.48 -14.80 -20.96
CA GLN A 46 -6.43 -14.97 -22.06
C GLN A 46 -7.89 -15.01 -21.57
N ALA A 47 -8.16 -15.79 -20.51
CA ALA A 47 -9.51 -15.87 -19.97
C ALA A 47 -10.01 -14.53 -19.43
N ILE A 48 -9.14 -13.78 -18.73
CA ILE A 48 -9.48 -12.44 -18.24
C ILE A 48 -9.72 -11.50 -19.42
N ALA A 49 -8.83 -11.49 -20.42
CA ALA A 49 -8.91 -10.66 -21.62
C ALA A 49 -10.22 -10.86 -22.39
N GLN A 50 -10.62 -12.12 -22.60
CA GLN A 50 -11.92 -12.46 -23.20
C GLN A 50 -13.10 -11.93 -22.37
N THR A 51 -12.99 -11.98 -21.05
CA THR A 51 -14.07 -11.54 -20.14
C THR A 51 -14.26 -10.03 -20.16
N VAL A 52 -13.15 -9.28 -20.17
CA VAL A 52 -13.17 -7.81 -20.16
C VAL A 52 -13.19 -7.20 -21.57
N ALA A 53 -13.27 -8.03 -22.62
CA ALA A 53 -13.24 -7.62 -24.02
C ALA A 53 -12.05 -6.70 -24.38
N LYS A 54 -10.85 -7.06 -23.88
CA LYS A 54 -9.58 -6.37 -24.19
C LYS A 54 -8.59 -7.38 -24.75
N THR A 55 -7.55 -6.89 -25.42
CA THR A 55 -6.40 -7.72 -25.83
C THR A 55 -5.61 -8.18 -24.62
N GLU A 56 -4.99 -9.36 -24.71
CA GLU A 56 -4.15 -9.93 -23.66
C GLU A 56 -2.99 -9.00 -23.26
N GLY A 57 -2.36 -8.34 -24.23
CA GLY A 57 -1.29 -7.38 -23.97
C GLY A 57 -1.76 -6.22 -23.09
N LYS A 58 -2.86 -5.58 -23.47
CA LYS A 58 -3.47 -4.50 -22.66
C LYS A 58 -3.88 -4.97 -21.26
N VAL A 59 -4.44 -6.17 -21.12
CA VAL A 59 -4.79 -6.73 -19.80
C VAL A 59 -3.55 -6.98 -18.95
N LEU A 60 -2.48 -7.51 -19.55
CA LEU A 60 -1.22 -7.72 -18.86
C LEU A 60 -0.61 -6.40 -18.40
N ASP A 61 -0.58 -5.39 -19.26
CA ASP A 61 -0.08 -4.06 -18.92
C ASP A 61 -0.88 -3.41 -17.78
N GLU A 62 -2.22 -3.45 -17.86
CA GLU A 62 -3.08 -2.90 -16.81
C GLU A 62 -2.96 -3.69 -15.50
N LEU A 63 -2.79 -5.01 -15.53
CA LEU A 63 -2.56 -5.82 -14.34
C LEU A 63 -1.19 -5.54 -13.71
N LEU A 64 -0.13 -5.40 -14.51
CA LEU A 64 1.20 -5.03 -14.03
C LEU A 64 1.22 -3.61 -13.46
N GLN A 65 0.49 -2.69 -14.08
CA GLN A 65 0.31 -1.34 -13.58
C GLN A 65 -0.45 -1.33 -12.26
N LEU A 66 -1.55 -2.07 -12.18
CA LEU A 66 -2.32 -2.23 -10.94
C LEU A 66 -1.49 -2.93 -9.85
N GLU A 67 -0.62 -3.87 -10.22
CA GLU A 67 0.32 -4.52 -9.31
C GLU A 67 1.29 -3.51 -8.74
N LYS A 68 1.84 -2.61 -9.55
CA LYS A 68 2.70 -1.51 -9.07
C LYS A 68 1.93 -0.51 -8.20
N GLU A 69 0.69 -0.19 -8.58
CA GLU A 69 -0.20 0.68 -7.78
C GLU A 69 -0.57 0.05 -6.43
N ASN A 70 -0.63 -1.28 -6.34
CA ASN A 70 -0.94 -2.02 -5.10
C ASN A 70 0.30 -2.68 -4.47
N ALA A 71 1.49 -2.50 -5.05
CA ALA A 71 2.74 -3.01 -4.53
C ALA A 71 3.12 -2.10 -3.39
N TYR A 72 2.67 -2.47 -2.21
CA TYR A 72 3.15 -1.84 -1.01
C TYR A 72 4.63 -2.17 -0.83
N PHE A 73 5.44 -1.15 -0.62
CA PHE A 73 6.76 -1.33 -0.05
C PHE A 73 6.59 -1.64 1.44
N GLU A 74 6.85 -2.89 1.83
CA GLU A 74 6.69 -3.32 3.21
C GLU A 74 7.84 -2.79 4.07
N VAL A 75 7.49 -2.16 5.19
CA VAL A 75 8.43 -1.54 6.11
C VAL A 75 8.31 -2.24 7.46
N PHE A 76 9.39 -2.89 7.86
CA PHE A 76 9.48 -3.62 9.13
C PHE A 76 10.32 -2.88 10.16
N ASN A 77 11.08 -1.87 9.75
CA ASN A 77 11.93 -1.08 10.61
C ASN A 77 12.18 0.31 10.00
N THR A 78 12.98 1.10 10.69
CA THR A 78 13.25 2.47 10.26
C THR A 78 14.14 2.55 9.01
N GLU A 79 15.07 1.61 8.80
CA GLU A 79 15.93 1.58 7.60
C GLU A 79 15.11 1.30 6.33
N ASP A 80 14.13 0.40 6.42
CA ASP A 80 13.18 0.13 5.34
C ASP A 80 12.36 1.38 5.01
N LEU A 81 11.94 2.15 6.02
CA LEU A 81 11.18 3.38 5.82
C LEU A 81 12.02 4.43 5.09
N LEU A 82 13.29 4.58 5.47
CA LEU A 82 14.24 5.46 4.79
C LEU A 82 14.44 5.06 3.33
N LEU A 83 14.61 3.76 3.09
CA LEU A 83 14.78 3.22 1.76
C LEU A 83 13.53 3.48 0.90
N ALA A 84 12.35 3.32 1.48
CA ALA A 84 11.08 3.62 0.83
C ALA A 84 10.94 5.10 0.42
N PHE A 85 11.36 6.02 1.29
CA PHE A 85 11.38 7.46 0.97
C PHE A 85 12.44 7.80 -0.08
N ALA A 86 13.64 7.20 0.01
CA ALA A 86 14.72 7.42 -0.95
C ALA A 86 14.33 6.94 -2.37
N ASN A 87 13.65 5.80 -2.45
CA ASN A 87 13.15 5.22 -3.69
C ASN A 87 11.88 5.91 -4.22
N LYS A 88 11.29 6.84 -3.45
CA LYS A 88 10.01 7.50 -3.77
C LYS A 88 8.90 6.49 -4.02
N GLU A 89 8.84 5.46 -3.19
CA GLU A 89 7.84 4.41 -3.27
C GLU A 89 6.45 5.03 -3.22
N SER A 90 5.54 4.59 -4.08
CA SER A 90 4.21 5.22 -4.22
C SER A 90 3.29 4.84 -3.05
N HIS A 91 3.42 3.62 -2.56
CA HIS A 91 2.64 3.05 -1.46
C HIS A 91 3.58 2.31 -0.52
N ILE A 92 3.57 2.67 0.76
CA ILE A 92 4.45 2.13 1.78
C ILE A 92 3.58 1.56 2.90
N LEU A 93 3.72 0.26 3.19
CA LEU A 93 2.94 -0.43 4.21
C LEU A 93 3.82 -0.72 5.42
N ILE A 94 3.51 -0.06 6.51
CA ILE A 94 4.17 -0.27 7.80
C ILE A 94 3.54 -1.47 8.48
N LYS A 95 4.38 -2.47 8.74
CA LYS A 95 3.98 -3.75 9.30
C LYS A 95 3.84 -3.66 10.83
N GLU A 96 3.18 -4.66 11.42
CA GLU A 96 2.79 -4.66 12.84
C GLU A 96 3.95 -4.43 13.81
N GLU A 97 5.11 -5.03 13.52
CA GLU A 97 6.30 -4.93 14.37
C GLU A 97 6.76 -3.48 14.49
N TYR A 98 6.93 -2.81 13.35
CA TYR A 98 7.34 -1.41 13.34
C TYR A 98 6.25 -0.46 13.83
N LYS A 99 4.97 -0.79 13.57
CA LYS A 99 3.84 -0.03 14.08
C LYS A 99 3.91 0.12 15.61
N LYS A 100 4.25 -0.94 16.35
CA LYS A 100 4.35 -0.90 17.82
C LYS A 100 5.43 0.08 18.28
N GLU A 101 6.58 0.08 17.62
CA GLU A 101 7.65 1.04 17.92
C GLU A 101 7.20 2.48 17.68
N ILE A 102 6.45 2.72 16.59
CA ILE A 102 5.89 4.05 16.29
C ILE A 102 4.86 4.46 17.35
N GLU A 103 3.97 3.56 17.77
CA GLU A 103 2.97 3.81 18.80
C GLU A 103 3.59 4.02 20.19
N GLU A 104 4.64 3.29 20.54
CA GLU A 104 5.38 3.52 21.79
C GLU A 104 6.06 4.90 21.79
N LEU A 105 6.69 5.28 20.68
CA LEU A 105 7.27 6.61 20.53
C LEU A 105 6.19 7.70 20.59
N ALA A 106 5.03 7.47 19.96
CA ALA A 106 3.89 8.37 20.03
C ALA A 106 3.45 8.61 21.48
N LYS A 107 3.26 7.54 22.27
CA LYS A 107 2.82 7.64 23.67
C LYS A 107 3.78 8.45 24.55
N THR A 108 5.07 8.47 24.25
CA THR A 108 6.04 9.27 24.99
C THR A 108 6.06 10.75 24.63
N GLN A 109 5.53 11.11 23.45
CA GLN A 109 5.65 12.46 22.88
C GLN A 109 4.31 13.20 22.78
N LEU A 110 3.19 12.47 22.81
CA LEU A 110 1.85 13.02 22.67
C LEU A 110 1.22 13.31 24.03
N SER A 111 0.39 14.35 24.08
CA SER A 111 -0.53 14.56 25.20
C SER A 111 -1.66 13.51 25.20
N GLU A 112 -2.37 13.36 26.33
CA GLU A 112 -3.46 12.38 26.48
C GLU A 112 -4.57 12.55 25.42
N THR A 113 -4.88 13.80 25.04
CA THR A 113 -5.87 14.12 24.01
C THR A 113 -5.40 13.79 22.60
N GLU A 114 -4.11 13.93 22.30
CA GLU A 114 -3.52 13.55 21.02
C GLU A 114 -3.39 12.02 20.88
N THR A 115 -3.10 11.33 21.98
CA THR A 115 -3.05 9.86 22.04
C THR A 115 -4.44 9.25 21.80
N LEU A 116 -5.47 9.77 22.47
CA LEU A 116 -6.87 9.38 22.23
C LEU A 116 -7.30 9.71 20.79
N GLY A 117 -6.87 10.86 20.27
CA GLY A 117 -7.08 11.24 18.88
C GLY A 117 -6.56 10.17 17.93
N LEU A 118 -5.31 9.72 18.13
CA LEU A 118 -4.59 8.69 17.36
C LEU A 118 -5.31 7.32 17.39
N GLU A 119 -5.71 6.85 18.57
CA GLU A 119 -6.38 5.55 18.74
C GLU A 119 -7.78 5.53 18.08
N LEU A 120 -8.49 6.66 18.11
CA LEU A 120 -9.86 6.78 17.60
C LEU A 120 -9.94 7.16 16.11
N GLY A 121 -8.82 7.41 15.45
CA GLY A 121 -8.78 7.67 13.99
C GLY A 121 -9.50 8.95 13.55
N SER A 122 -9.63 9.93 14.45
CA SER A 122 -10.31 11.21 14.19
C SER A 122 -9.58 12.06 13.13
N ALA A 123 -10.25 13.05 12.53
CA ALA A 123 -9.66 13.92 11.50
C ALA A 123 -8.38 14.69 11.97
N GLY A 124 -8.12 14.79 13.27
CA GLY A 124 -6.90 15.36 13.85
C GLY A 124 -5.67 14.43 13.81
N THR A 125 -5.83 13.13 13.53
CA THR A 125 -4.76 12.12 13.56
C THR A 125 -3.71 12.27 12.47
N ILE A 126 -4.05 12.88 11.34
CA ILE A 126 -3.13 13.02 10.20
C ILE A 126 -1.97 13.97 10.57
N TYR A 127 -2.26 15.04 11.31
CA TYR A 127 -1.26 16.01 11.78
C TYR A 127 -0.37 15.40 12.87
N ILE A 128 -1.00 14.70 13.82
CA ILE A 128 -0.34 14.02 14.94
C ILE A 128 0.62 12.92 14.43
N LEU A 129 0.18 12.10 13.48
CA LEU A 129 1.02 11.09 12.84
C LEU A 129 2.21 11.70 12.12
N SER A 130 2.02 12.77 11.35
CA SER A 130 3.16 13.45 10.71
C SER A 130 4.20 13.96 11.70
N GLU A 131 3.78 14.46 12.87
CA GLU A 131 4.68 14.92 13.94
C GLU A 131 5.49 13.74 14.54
N ILE A 132 4.83 12.61 14.80
CA ILE A 132 5.47 11.39 15.34
C ILE A 132 6.48 10.83 14.34
N PHE A 133 6.09 10.72 13.06
CA PHE A 133 7.00 10.27 12.01
C PHE A 133 8.17 11.24 11.83
N TYR A 134 7.94 12.55 11.96
CA TYR A 134 9.01 13.54 11.94
C TYR A 134 9.98 13.36 13.12
N GLN A 135 9.48 13.07 14.33
CA GLN A 135 10.32 12.79 15.50
C GLN A 135 11.10 11.48 15.38
N LEU A 136 10.50 10.44 14.80
CA LEU A 136 11.18 9.19 14.41
C LEU A 136 12.37 9.47 13.48
N VAL A 137 12.11 10.28 12.45
CA VAL A 137 13.11 10.73 11.49
C VAL A 137 14.20 11.57 12.16
N LEU A 138 13.86 12.47 13.08
CA LEU A 138 14.80 13.30 13.84
C LEU A 138 15.72 12.47 14.73
N LYS A 139 15.15 11.54 15.51
CA LYS A 139 15.87 10.62 16.39
C LYS A 139 16.86 9.76 15.60
N LEU A 140 16.52 9.43 14.35
CA LEU A 140 17.34 8.66 13.44
C LEU A 140 18.38 9.51 12.67
N SER A 141 18.04 10.73 12.26
CA SER A 141 18.93 11.63 11.54
C SER A 141 20.04 12.22 12.43
N ASN A 142 19.95 12.06 13.75
CA ASN A 142 21.12 12.25 14.62
C ASN A 142 22.27 11.27 14.27
N LYS A 143 22.00 10.25 13.43
CA LYS A 143 22.97 9.29 12.87
C LYS A 143 23.40 9.61 11.41
N ASN A 144 22.74 10.54 10.69
CA ASN A 144 23.06 10.90 9.29
C ASN A 144 22.60 12.33 8.91
N LYS A 145 23.42 13.07 8.15
CA LYS A 145 23.30 14.53 7.85
C LYS A 145 22.08 15.00 7.02
N ASP A 146 21.08 14.15 6.76
CA ASP A 146 20.02 14.40 5.77
C ASP A 146 18.64 14.82 6.35
N GLN A 147 18.62 15.52 7.50
CA GLN A 147 17.39 15.96 8.20
C GLN A 147 16.38 16.68 7.29
N LYS A 148 16.84 17.71 6.55
CA LYS A 148 15.96 18.54 5.70
C LYS A 148 15.36 17.79 4.52
N LYS A 149 16.08 16.79 3.99
CA LYS A 149 15.64 16.02 2.81
C LYS A 149 14.50 15.09 3.20
N LEU A 150 14.68 14.41 4.34
CA LEU A 150 13.70 13.51 4.92
C LEU A 150 12.40 14.23 5.34
N GLU A 151 12.50 15.42 5.91
CA GLU A 151 11.32 16.23 6.24
C GLU A 151 10.50 16.58 4.98
N ASN A 152 11.18 16.95 3.90
CA ASN A 152 10.53 17.28 2.64
C ASN A 152 9.89 16.03 1.99
N ASP A 153 10.51 14.87 2.11
CA ASP A 153 9.97 13.63 1.57
C ASP A 153 8.75 13.14 2.38
N LEU A 154 8.78 13.19 3.71
CA LEU A 154 7.65 12.82 4.57
C LEU A 154 6.39 13.66 4.26
N ARG A 155 6.56 14.98 4.05
CA ARG A 155 5.45 15.89 3.72
C ARG A 155 4.74 15.52 2.42
N LYS A 156 5.37 14.74 1.53
CA LYS A 156 4.78 14.28 0.27
C LYS A 156 3.91 13.04 0.45
N TYR A 157 3.85 12.43 1.62
CA TYR A 157 3.01 11.26 1.88
C TYR A 157 1.80 11.62 2.75
N LYS A 158 0.66 10.95 2.51
CA LYS A 158 -0.49 10.91 3.40
C LYS A 158 -0.47 9.57 4.12
N ILE A 159 -0.80 9.57 5.41
CA ILE A 159 -0.89 8.36 6.23
C ILE A 159 -2.38 8.01 6.40
N LYS A 160 -2.70 6.73 6.28
CA LYS A 160 -4.03 6.17 6.54
C LYS A 160 -3.89 4.86 7.29
N LYS A 161 -4.79 4.60 8.24
CA LYS A 161 -4.93 3.28 8.86
C LYS A 161 -5.35 2.27 7.78
N HIS A 162 -4.52 1.27 7.53
CA HIS A 162 -4.83 0.22 6.55
C HIS A 162 -5.72 -0.85 7.18
N ASN A 163 -5.36 -1.29 8.39
CA ASN A 163 -6.11 -2.21 9.24
C ASN A 163 -5.69 -2.01 10.72
N GLU A 164 -6.09 -2.90 11.62
CA GLU A 164 -5.71 -2.82 13.04
C GLU A 164 -4.21 -2.99 13.30
N LYS A 165 -3.48 -3.60 12.36
CA LYS A 165 -2.07 -3.99 12.52
C LYS A 165 -1.10 -3.19 11.67
N GLU A 166 -1.59 -2.45 10.68
CA GLU A 166 -0.75 -1.85 9.63
C GLU A 166 -1.17 -0.40 9.32
N TYR A 167 -0.18 0.44 9.06
CA TYR A 167 -0.37 1.79 8.51
C TYR A 167 0.01 1.81 7.04
N LEU A 168 -0.76 2.52 6.22
CA LEU A 168 -0.47 2.76 4.82
C LEU A 168 -0.08 4.23 4.61
N LEU A 169 1.11 4.44 4.06
CA LEU A 169 1.56 5.72 3.53
C LEU A 169 1.39 5.70 2.01
N TYR A 170 0.79 6.74 1.45
CA TYR A 170 0.63 6.88 0.01
C TYR A 170 1.08 8.27 -0.44
N PHE A 171 1.72 8.33 -1.61
CA PHE A 171 2.27 9.57 -2.14
C PHE A 171 1.13 10.54 -2.56
N LYS A 172 1.17 11.79 -2.07
CA LYS A 172 0.15 12.84 -2.30
C LYS A 172 -0.09 13.17 -3.76
N HIS A 173 0.89 12.92 -4.63
CA HIS A 173 0.81 13.29 -6.04
C HIS A 173 0.01 12.29 -6.90
N LEU A 174 -0.55 11.23 -6.30
CA LEU A 174 -1.43 10.26 -6.95
C LEU A 174 -2.93 10.59 -6.81
N ASP A 175 -3.28 11.73 -6.21
CA ASP A 175 -4.62 12.34 -6.32
C ASP A 175 -4.69 13.10 -7.66
N TYR A 176 -5.04 12.41 -8.75
CA TYR A 176 -5.52 13.00 -10.00
C TYR A 176 -6.60 12.11 -10.64
#